data_AF-A0A2V7R376-F1
#
_entry.id   AF-A0A2V7R376-F1
#
_cell.length_a   1.000
_cell.length_b   1.000
_cell.length_c   1.000
_cell.angle_alpha   90.00
_cell.angle_beta   90.00
_cell.angle_gamma   90.00
#
_symmetry.space_group_name_H-M   'P 1'
#
loop_
_entity.id
_entity.type
_entity.pdbx_description
1 polymer ?
#
loop_
_entity_poly.entity_id
_entity_poly.type
_entity_poly.pdbx_seq_one_letter_code
_entity_poly.pdbx_strand_id
1 'polypeptide(L)'
;MLGVATRPLSVPHMGLRVDAMYGRTPREGLETGHTTLVGGTAGIVWRLPGDGPNVRPYLITGLGMYGVSVTRAGLASTSRTGIAWSGGGGLSLVGVGPALGFVEARFITIRTSGGATNLFPLSAGFAVREPW
;
A
#
# COMPACT_ATOMS: atom_id res chain seq x y z
N MET A 1 1.31 1.22 -6.59
CA MET A 1 2.07 1.82 -5.48
C MET A 1 3.01 2.86 -6.06
N LEU A 2 3.08 4.08 -5.52
CA LEU A 2 3.93 5.14 -6.07
C LEU A 2 5.31 5.20 -5.41
N GLY A 3 5.38 4.92 -4.10
CA GLY A 3 6.64 4.94 -3.37
C GLY A 3 6.48 4.47 -1.93
N VAL A 4 7.62 4.07 -1.35
CA VAL A 4 7.75 3.65 0.04
C VAL A 4 9.00 4.26 0.65
N ALA A 5 8.89 4.65 1.92
CA ALA A 5 10.03 4.91 2.77
C ALA A 5 9.91 4.09 4.05
N THR A 6 11.02 3.48 4.46
CA THR A 6 11.12 2.71 5.71
C THR A 6 12.26 3.22 6.58
N ARG A 7 12.05 3.10 7.89
CA ARG A 7 13.03 3.46 8.91
C ARG A 7 13.01 2.43 10.03
N PRO A 8 14.15 1.83 10.39
CA PRO A 8 14.20 0.92 11.53
C PRO A 8 13.86 1.68 12.82
N LEU A 9 13.18 0.99 13.73
CA LEU A 9 12.90 1.47 15.08
C LEU A 9 13.94 0.94 16.05
N SER A 10 14.01 1.53 17.25
CA SER A 10 14.88 1.03 18.33
C SER A 10 14.45 -0.36 18.83
N VAL A 11 13.23 -0.80 18.51
CA VAL A 11 12.74 -2.14 18.82
C VAL A 11 13.27 -3.13 17.78
N PRO A 12 13.94 -4.23 18.20
CA PRO A 12 14.48 -5.22 17.27
C PRO A 12 13.43 -5.73 16.29
N HIS A 13 13.83 -5.94 15.04
CA HIS A 13 12.99 -6.49 13.97
C HIS A 13 11.78 -5.62 13.58
N MET A 14 11.69 -4.38 14.06
CA MET A 14 10.58 -3.48 13.77
C MET A 14 11.05 -2.23 13.03
N GLY A 15 10.23 -1.75 12.11
CA GLY A 15 10.46 -0.52 11.35
C GLY A 15 9.18 0.29 11.18
N LEU A 16 9.31 1.60 11.07
CA LEU A 16 8.27 2.50 10.60
C LEU A 16 8.26 2.48 9.07
N ARG A 17 7.07 2.46 8.48
CA ARG A 17 6.88 2.51 7.04
C ARG A 17 5.85 3.53 6.66
N VAL A 18 6.13 4.27 5.60
CA VAL A 18 5.18 5.18 4.95
C VAL A 18 5.09 4.82 3.48
N ASP A 19 3.86 4.66 3.01
CA ASP A 19 3.52 4.32 1.63
C ASP A 19 2.65 5.40 1.01
N ALA A 20 2.89 5.70 -0.26
CA ALA A 20 2.01 6.52 -1.08
C ALA A 20 1.44 5.70 -2.25
N MET A 21 0.15 5.87 -2.52
CA MET A 21 -0.57 5.13 -3.55
C MET A 21 -1.42 6.08 -4.41
N TYR A 22 -1.33 5.86 -5.71
CA TYR A 22 -2.23 6.41 -6.71
C TYR A 22 -2.70 5.27 -7.60
N GLY A 23 -3.97 5.29 -7.96
CA GLY A 23 -4.58 4.36 -8.90
C GLY A 23 -5.70 5.05 -9.65
N ARG A 24 -5.79 4.78 -10.95
CA ARG A 24 -6.90 5.23 -11.79
C ARG A 24 -7.45 4.01 -12.53
N THR A 25 -8.71 3.70 -12.27
CA THR A 25 -9.39 2.58 -12.91
C THR A 25 -10.46 3.14 -13.85
N PRO A 26 -10.35 2.90 -15.17
CA PRO A 26 -11.41 3.27 -16.10
C PRO A 26 -12.67 2.46 -15.79
N ARG A 27 -13.84 3.08 -16.01
CA ARG A 27 -15.12 2.36 -16.01
C ARG A 27 -15.58 2.21 -17.46
N GLU A 28 -15.74 0.97 -17.88
CA GLU A 28 -16.30 0.62 -19.20
C GLU A 28 -17.75 0.16 -19.02
N GLY A 29 -18.67 0.65 -19.87
CA GLY A 29 -20.10 0.37 -19.80
C GLY A 29 -20.98 1.62 -20.07
N LEU A 30 -22.26 1.56 -19.69
CA LEU A 30 -23.27 2.63 -19.87
C LEU A 30 -22.91 3.96 -19.18
N GLU A 31 -21.96 3.94 -18.24
CA GLU A 31 -21.43 5.15 -17.60
C GLU A 31 -19.93 5.28 -17.82
N THR A 32 -19.57 5.93 -18.94
CA THR A 32 -18.18 6.25 -19.29
C THR A 32 -17.57 7.14 -18.21
N GLY A 33 -16.39 6.78 -17.68
CA GLY A 33 -15.76 7.55 -16.61
C GLY A 33 -14.54 6.88 -15.99
N HIS A 34 -14.10 7.37 -14.83
CA HIS A 34 -13.00 6.74 -14.08
C HIS A 34 -13.17 6.89 -12.57
N THR A 35 -12.61 5.92 -11.85
CA THR A 35 -12.37 6.01 -10.41
C THR A 35 -10.92 6.34 -10.17
N THR A 36 -10.65 7.40 -9.43
CA THR A 36 -9.31 7.76 -8.98
C THR A 36 -9.21 7.50 -7.49
N LEU A 37 -8.13 6.86 -7.07
CA LEU A 37 -7.77 6.61 -5.69
C LEU A 37 -6.40 7.20 -5.44
N VAL A 38 -6.30 8.09 -4.45
CA VAL A 38 -5.04 8.70 -4.02
C VAL A 38 -4.97 8.70 -2.51
N GLY A 39 -3.83 8.34 -1.95
CA GLY A 39 -3.68 8.31 -0.51
C GLY A 39 -2.36 7.73 -0.07
N GLY A 40 -2.28 7.47 1.22
CA GLY A 40 -1.12 6.88 1.83
C GLY A 40 -1.42 6.21 3.15
N THR A 41 -0.45 5.43 3.60
CA THR A 41 -0.52 4.66 4.84
C THR A 41 0.79 4.84 5.60
N ALA A 42 0.70 5.05 6.91
CA ALA A 42 1.82 4.99 7.83
C ALA A 42 1.61 3.80 8.78
N GLY A 43 2.66 3.05 9.03
CA GLY A 43 2.53 1.77 9.70
C GLY A 43 3.82 1.20 10.24
N ILE A 44 3.69 0.01 10.81
CA ILE A 44 4.78 -0.78 11.36
C ILE A 44 5.02 -1.96 10.44
N VAL A 45 6.29 -2.23 10.19
CA VAL A 45 6.80 -3.47 9.58
C VAL A 45 7.45 -4.29 10.66
N TRP A 46 7.15 -5.59 10.70
CA TRP A 46 7.76 -6.54 11.62
C TRP A 46 8.38 -7.70 10.86
N ARG A 47 9.68 -7.91 11.06
CA ARG A 47 10.43 -9.01 10.48
C ARG A 47 10.23 -10.29 11.29
N LEU A 48 9.91 -11.38 10.61
CA LEU A 48 9.65 -12.65 11.28
C LEU A 48 10.96 -13.38 11.62
N PRO A 49 11.09 -14.03 12.78
CA PRO A 49 12.25 -14.86 13.09
C PRO A 49 12.42 -16.00 12.08
N GLY A 50 13.67 -16.32 11.72
CA GLY A 50 13.99 -17.39 10.75
C GLY A 50 14.27 -16.92 9.33
N ASP A 51 14.58 -15.63 9.15
CA ASP A 51 14.98 -15.03 7.87
C ASP A 51 16.13 -15.81 7.22
N GLY A 52 15.86 -16.49 6.10
CA GLY A 52 16.90 -17.09 5.29
C GLY A 52 17.78 -16.00 4.65
N PRO A 53 19.02 -16.33 4.25
CA PRO A 53 19.93 -15.34 3.67
C PRO A 53 19.36 -14.65 2.43
N ASN A 54 18.46 -15.32 1.69
CA ASN A 54 17.97 -14.86 0.39
C ASN A 54 16.50 -14.39 0.40
N VAL A 55 15.69 -14.86 1.35
CA VAL A 55 14.25 -14.56 1.42
C VAL A 55 13.88 -14.24 2.85
N ARG A 56 13.33 -13.04 3.06
CA ARG A 56 13.04 -12.49 4.38
C ARG A 56 11.57 -12.12 4.48
N PRO A 57 10.75 -12.93 5.19
CA PRO A 57 9.34 -12.65 5.37
C PRO A 57 9.09 -11.58 6.43
N TYR A 58 8.06 -10.78 6.23
CA TYR A 58 7.67 -9.73 7.17
C TYR A 58 6.16 -9.47 7.12
N LEU A 59 5.65 -8.91 8.22
CA LEU A 59 4.30 -8.44 8.36
C LEU A 59 4.26 -6.92 8.32
N ILE A 60 3.15 -6.37 7.84
CA ILE A 60 2.92 -4.93 7.76
C ILE A 60 1.52 -4.63 8.30
N THR A 61 1.40 -3.60 9.13
CA THR A 61 0.11 -3.06 9.56
C THR A 61 0.20 -1.54 9.60
N GLY A 62 -0.89 -0.84 9.35
CA GLY A 62 -0.86 0.62 9.35
C GLY A 62 -2.21 1.29 9.20
N LEU A 63 -2.21 2.58 9.49
CA LEU A 63 -3.34 3.48 9.32
C LEU A 63 -3.04 4.48 8.22
N GLY A 64 -4.08 4.95 7.53
CA GLY A 64 -3.91 5.82 6.39
C GLY A 64 -5.10 6.70 6.12
N MET A 65 -4.97 7.49 5.07
CA MET A 65 -6.04 8.32 4.54
C MET A 65 -6.04 8.22 3.03
N TYR A 66 -7.22 8.05 2.46
CA TYR A 66 -7.40 7.89 1.03
C TYR A 66 -8.57 8.74 0.54
N GLY A 67 -8.34 9.47 -0.53
CA GLY A 67 -9.36 10.11 -1.34
C GLY A 67 -9.81 9.17 -2.46
N VAL A 68 -11.12 8.95 -2.55
CA VAL A 68 -11.76 8.23 -3.66
C VAL A 68 -12.59 9.22 -4.44
N SER A 69 -12.27 9.38 -5.72
CA SER A 69 -12.99 10.26 -6.64
C SER A 69 -13.64 9.43 -7.75
N VAL A 70 -14.93 9.65 -7.95
CA VAL A 70 -15.72 9.02 -9.01
C VAL A 70 -16.13 10.11 -10.00
N THR A 71 -15.65 9.98 -11.23
CA THR A 71 -16.03 10.83 -12.37
C THR A 71 -16.86 10.01 -13.34
N ARG A 72 -18.00 10.55 -13.77
CA ARG A 72 -18.93 9.98 -14.75
C ARG A 72 -19.17 11.01 -15.85
N ALA A 73 -19.26 10.58 -17.11
CA ALA A 73 -19.49 11.47 -18.24
C ALA A 73 -20.81 12.23 -18.08
N GLY A 74 -20.77 13.55 -18.22
CA GLY A 74 -21.95 14.42 -18.11
C GLY A 74 -22.44 14.71 -16.69
N LEU A 75 -21.77 14.24 -15.65
CA LEU A 75 -22.12 14.46 -14.24
C LEU A 75 -20.95 15.10 -13.46
N ALA A 76 -21.28 15.85 -12.41
CA ALA A 76 -20.28 16.41 -11.50
C ALA A 76 -19.52 15.28 -10.78
N SER A 77 -18.20 15.40 -10.70
CA SER A 77 -17.36 14.43 -9.98
C SER A 77 -17.67 14.43 -8.49
N THR A 78 -17.78 13.25 -7.88
CA THR A 78 -17.93 13.12 -6.43
C THR A 78 -16.63 12.60 -5.82
N SER A 79 -16.09 13.32 -4.83
CA SER A 79 -14.90 12.91 -4.07
C SER A 79 -15.24 12.71 -2.60
N ARG A 80 -14.71 11.64 -2.00
CA ARG A 80 -14.76 11.41 -0.55
C ARG A 80 -13.41 11.00 -0.03
N THR A 81 -13.00 11.60 1.09
CA THR A 81 -11.81 11.19 1.83
C THR A 81 -12.23 10.35 3.02
N GLY A 82 -11.48 9.27 3.26
CA GLY A 82 -11.73 8.33 4.34
C GLY A 82 -10.47 7.94 5.08
N ILE A 83 -10.63 7.52 6.33
CA ILE A 83 -9.57 6.88 7.10
C ILE A 83 -9.47 5.44 6.64
N ALA A 84 -8.25 4.93 6.56
CA ALA A 84 -7.97 3.55 6.20
C ALA A 84 -7.18 2.82 7.27
N TRP A 85 -7.39 1.51 7.32
CA TRP A 85 -6.50 0.58 7.98
C TRP A 85 -6.04 -0.47 6.98
N SER A 86 -4.81 -0.91 7.17
CA SER A 86 -4.18 -1.91 6.32
C SER A 86 -3.47 -2.96 7.15
N GLY A 87 -3.49 -4.19 6.67
CA GLY A 87 -2.74 -5.31 7.21
C GLY A 87 -2.31 -6.24 6.09
N GLY A 88 -1.14 -6.84 6.22
CA GLY A 88 -0.61 -7.72 5.18
C GLY A 88 0.78 -8.25 5.52
N GLY A 89 1.41 -8.79 4.50
CA GLY A 89 2.77 -9.30 4.61
C GLY A 89 3.47 -9.28 3.27
N GLY A 90 4.78 -9.51 3.32
CA GLY A 90 5.61 -9.55 2.14
C GLY A 90 6.84 -10.40 2.33
N LEU A 91 7.56 -10.54 1.23
CA LEU A 91 8.86 -11.17 1.15
C LEU A 91 9.82 -10.14 0.55
N SER A 92 10.97 -9.90 1.19
CA SER A 92 12.09 -9.30 0.46
C SER A 92 13.00 -10.41 -0.02
N LEU A 93 13.50 -10.18 -1.23
CA LEU A 93 14.40 -11.03 -1.94
C LEU A 93 15.73 -10.29 -2.00
N VAL A 94 16.81 -10.95 -1.56
CA VAL A 94 18.15 -10.43 -1.77
C VAL A 94 18.41 -10.33 -3.27
N GLY A 95 18.71 -9.12 -3.74
CA GLY A 95 18.92 -8.82 -5.14
C GLY A 95 20.39 -8.75 -5.55
N VAL A 96 20.60 -8.34 -6.80
CA VAL A 96 21.93 -8.14 -7.40
C VAL A 96 22.39 -6.71 -7.10
N GLY A 97 23.41 -6.55 -6.26
CA GLY A 97 23.95 -5.22 -5.86
C GLY A 97 23.19 -4.59 -4.67
N PRO A 98 23.05 -3.25 -4.59
CA PRO A 98 22.36 -2.58 -3.47
C PRO A 98 20.82 -2.66 -3.55
N ALA A 99 20.27 -3.17 -4.64
CA ALA A 99 18.84 -3.27 -4.86
C ALA A 99 18.29 -4.57 -4.27
N LEU A 100 17.23 -4.46 -3.46
CA LEU A 100 16.49 -5.58 -2.89
C LEU A 100 15.10 -5.63 -3.52
N GLY A 101 14.74 -6.79 -4.06
CA GLY A 101 13.41 -7.01 -4.58
C GLY A 101 12.43 -7.23 -3.44
N PHE A 102 11.17 -6.85 -3.62
CA PHE A 102 10.11 -7.23 -2.68
C PHE A 102 8.81 -7.56 -3.39
N VAL A 103 8.02 -8.40 -2.74
CA VAL A 103 6.62 -8.65 -3.07
C VAL A 103 5.78 -8.52 -1.82
N GLU A 104 4.59 -7.91 -1.95
CA GLU A 104 3.68 -7.62 -0.84
C GLU A 104 2.24 -7.91 -1.24
N ALA A 105 1.50 -8.49 -0.30
CA ALA A 105 0.05 -8.60 -0.36
C ALA A 105 -0.55 -7.91 0.86
N ARG A 106 -1.48 -6.99 0.63
CA ARG A 106 -2.13 -6.23 1.70
C ARG A 106 -3.63 -6.24 1.53
N PHE A 107 -4.33 -6.17 2.65
CA PHE A 107 -5.73 -5.80 2.74
C PHE A 107 -5.82 -4.35 3.22
N ILE A 108 -6.60 -3.52 2.53
CA ILE A 108 -6.83 -2.13 2.91
C ILE A 108 -8.33 -1.88 2.93
N THR A 109 -8.85 -1.39 4.05
CA THR A 109 -10.24 -0.92 4.15
C THR A 109 -10.23 0.58 4.34
N ILE A 110 -10.89 1.30 3.44
CA ILE A 110 -11.09 2.75 3.50
C ILE A 110 -12.51 3.00 3.97
N ARG A 111 -12.68 3.61 5.14
CA ARG A 111 -13.98 4.04 5.66
C ARG A 111 -14.25 5.48 5.27
N THR A 112 -15.31 5.67 4.51
CA THR A 112 -15.87 6.98 4.19
C THR A 112 -17.22 7.15 4.89
N SER A 113 -17.74 8.38 4.96
CA SER A 113 -19.07 8.66 5.53
C SER A 113 -20.23 7.90 4.88
N GLY A 114 -20.04 7.35 3.67
CA GLY A 114 -21.06 6.59 2.93
C GLY A 114 -20.85 5.08 2.90
N GLY A 115 -19.85 4.54 3.59
CA GLY A 115 -19.54 3.11 3.58
C GLY A 115 -18.04 2.79 3.54
N ALA A 116 -17.72 1.50 3.41
CA ALA A 116 -16.36 0.99 3.36
C ALA A 116 -15.98 0.52 1.94
N THR A 117 -14.80 0.92 1.47
CA THR A 117 -14.17 0.38 0.25
C THR A 117 -13.04 -0.54 0.65
N ASN A 118 -13.11 -1.81 0.25
CA ASN A 118 -12.09 -2.81 0.54
C ASN A 118 -11.23 -3.06 -0.70
N LEU A 119 -9.92 -3.15 -0.51
CA LEU A 119 -8.92 -3.34 -1.56
C LEU A 119 -7.95 -4.43 -1.14
N PHE A 120 -7.50 -5.22 -2.12
CA PHE A 120 -6.46 -6.22 -1.96
C PHE A 120 -5.29 -5.93 -2.91
N PRO A 121 -4.48 -4.89 -2.66
CA PRO A 121 -3.33 -4.61 -3.51
C PRO A 121 -2.26 -5.69 -3.39
N LEU A 122 -1.81 -6.14 -4.56
CA LEU A 122 -0.57 -6.88 -4.74
C LEU A 122 0.48 -5.90 -5.28
N SER A 123 1.66 -5.87 -4.66
CA SER A 123 2.75 -4.98 -5.05
C SER A 123 4.03 -5.77 -5.21
N ALA A 124 4.85 -5.37 -6.18
CA ALA A 124 6.21 -5.85 -6.35
C ALA A 124 7.10 -4.66 -6.73
N GLY A 125 8.35 -4.67 -6.32
CA GLY A 125 9.26 -3.57 -6.61
C GLY A 125 10.69 -3.83 -6.17
N PHE A 126 11.50 -2.78 -6.30
CA PHE A 126 12.89 -2.77 -5.87
C PHE A 126 13.11 -1.63 -4.87
N ALA A 127 13.98 -1.85 -3.89
CA ALA A 127 14.38 -0.86 -2.91
C ALA A 127 15.90 -0.76 -2.86
N VAL A 128 16.44 0.46 -2.76
CA VAL A 128 17.90 0.73 -2.70
C VAL A 128 18.47 0.49 -1.29
N ARG A 129 17.58 0.26 -0.32
CA ARG A 129 17.86 -0.17 1.04
C ARG A 129 16.88 -1.28 1.40
N GLU A 130 17.19 -2.07 2.42
CA GLU A 130 16.21 -3.01 2.96
C GLU A 130 14.90 -2.24 3.20
N PRO A 131 13.75 -2.72 2.67
CA PRO A 131 12.48 -2.02 2.79
C PRO A 131 11.88 -2.11 4.21
N TRP A 132 12.76 -2.06 5.23
CA TRP A 132 12.48 -2.04 6.66
C TRP A 132 13.63 -1.40 7.45
#